data_AF-A0A0V1D748-F1
#
_entry.id   AF-A0A0V1D748-F1
#
_cell.length_a   1.000
_cell.length_b   1.000
_cell.length_c   1.000
_cell.angle_alpha   90.00
_cell.angle_beta   90.00
_cell.angle_gamma   90.00
#
_symmetry.space_group_name_H-M   'P 1'
#
loop_
_entity.id
_entity.type
_entity.pdbx_description
1 polymer ?
#
loop_
_entity_poly.entity_id
_entity_poly.type
_entity_poly.pdbx_seq_one_letter_code
_entity_poly.pdbx_strand_id
1 'polypeptide(L)'
;MLSGTVLIKKTRGSFDYRSDGKFYVAKWHDNSLVTVASSWQTHNPVHKSKRRIEGQRRDISQPNLIRSYNTGMGGVDLLDRFSLACRPSIRGKKWYWSLFMNVLNVAAVAAWRIHCKAKRKSLRHLEFRRQVLLCLLQGDRQEEGRRVRRPAGQLSHLPSFS
;
A
#
# COMPACT_ATOMS: atom_id res chain seq x y z
N MET A 1 32.80 3.92 12.85
CA MET A 1 32.05 3.51 11.65
C MET A 1 32.99 3.61 10.46
N LEU A 2 33.20 2.52 9.74
CA LEU A 2 34.06 2.43 8.57
C LEU A 2 33.66 3.47 7.52
N SER A 3 34.68 4.01 6.85
CA SER A 3 34.47 4.86 5.68
C SER A 3 33.78 4.04 4.58
N GLY A 4 32.88 4.69 3.84
CA GLY A 4 32.10 4.01 2.79
C GLY A 4 32.99 3.33 1.75
N THR A 5 34.13 3.95 1.42
CA THR A 5 35.13 3.43 0.48
C THR A 5 35.79 2.14 0.96
N VAL A 6 35.97 1.96 2.27
CA VAL A 6 36.56 0.76 2.86
C VAL A 6 35.54 -0.38 2.87
N LEU A 7 34.27 -0.09 3.14
CA LEU A 7 33.22 -1.10 3.21
C LEU A 7 32.80 -1.62 1.82
N ILE A 8 32.85 -0.77 0.79
CA ILE A 8 32.59 -1.18 -0.61
C ILE A 8 33.68 -2.10 -1.14
N LYS A 9 34.93 -1.95 -0.68
CA LYS A 9 36.04 -2.86 -1.03
C LYS A 9 35.89 -4.26 -0.42
N LYS A 10 35.03 -4.43 0.60
CA LYS A 10 34.76 -5.75 1.20
C LYS A 10 33.74 -6.54 0.39
N THR A 11 33.68 -7.83 0.65
CA THR A 11 32.71 -8.74 0.04
C THR A 11 31.28 -8.26 0.26
N ARG A 12 30.43 -8.45 -0.77
CA ARG A 12 29.00 -8.13 -0.72
C ARG A 12 28.33 -8.87 0.46
N GLY A 13 27.53 -8.14 1.23
CA GLY A 13 26.94 -8.61 2.49
C GLY A 13 27.64 -8.12 3.74
N SER A 14 28.84 -7.55 3.60
CA SER A 14 29.53 -6.89 4.70
C SER A 14 28.70 -5.73 5.24
N PHE A 15 28.65 -5.61 6.56
CA PHE A 15 28.01 -4.48 7.23
C PHE A 15 28.91 -3.93 8.33
N ASP A 16 28.70 -2.67 8.65
CA ASP A 16 29.32 -1.99 9.78
C ASP A 16 28.25 -1.17 10.52
N TYR A 17 28.41 -1.01 11.83
CA TYR A 17 27.40 -0.34 12.63
C TYR A 17 27.99 0.54 13.72
N ARG A 18 27.19 1.51 14.16
CA ARG A 18 27.47 2.33 15.34
C ARG A 18 26.16 2.55 16.09
N SER A 19 26.20 2.42 17.40
CA SER A 19 25.07 2.70 18.29
C SER A 19 25.47 3.79 19.27
N ASP A 20 24.56 4.72 19.51
CA ASP A 20 24.65 5.76 20.55
C ASP A 20 23.68 5.46 21.72
N GLY A 21 23.23 4.20 21.84
CA GLY A 21 22.25 3.76 22.84
C GLY A 21 20.81 4.17 22.53
N LYS A 22 20.58 5.36 21.95
CA LYS A 22 19.26 5.83 21.48
C LYS A 22 19.03 5.63 19.99
N PHE A 23 20.10 5.79 19.20
CA PHE A 23 20.06 5.66 17.75
C PHE A 23 21.08 4.63 17.31
N TYR A 24 20.64 3.82 16.36
CA TYR A 24 21.41 2.74 15.78
C TYR A 24 21.57 3.00 14.29
N VAL A 25 22.81 3.08 13.80
CA VAL A 25 23.09 3.30 12.38
C VAL A 25 23.88 2.12 11.86
N ALA A 26 23.47 1.57 10.73
CA ALA A 26 24.21 0.53 10.02
C ALA A 26 24.46 0.93 8.57
N LYS A 27 25.62 0.56 8.07
CA LYS A 27 25.97 0.56 6.66
C LYS A 27 26.04 -0.88 6.17
N TRP A 28 25.45 -1.18 5.03
CA TRP A 28 25.43 -2.52 4.44
C TRP A 28 25.79 -2.45 2.96
N HIS A 29 26.67 -3.35 2.53
CA HIS A 29 27.11 -3.44 1.15
C HIS A 29 26.26 -4.46 0.38
N ASP A 30 25.32 -3.97 -0.45
CA ASP A 30 24.55 -4.80 -1.39
C ASP A 30 25.05 -4.62 -2.83
N ASN A 31 24.20 -4.20 -3.78
CA ASN A 31 24.70 -3.68 -5.07
C ASN A 31 25.36 -2.31 -4.91
N SER A 32 24.89 -1.53 -3.95
CA SER A 32 25.43 -0.25 -3.54
C SER A 32 25.50 -0.19 -2.02
N LEU A 33 26.21 0.81 -1.50
CA LEU A 33 26.30 1.03 -0.07
C LEU A 33 24.99 1.64 0.45
N VAL A 34 24.28 0.87 1.26
CA VAL A 34 23.03 1.29 1.91
C VAL A 34 23.33 1.73 3.34
N THR A 35 22.91 2.94 3.72
CA THR A 35 22.99 3.42 5.11
C THR A 35 21.58 3.52 5.67
N VAL A 36 21.34 2.89 6.83
CA VAL A 36 20.03 2.91 7.49
C VAL A 36 20.23 3.28 8.96
N ALA A 37 19.35 4.13 9.47
CA ALA A 37 19.27 4.48 10.88
C ALA A 37 17.94 3.98 11.47
N SER A 38 17.97 3.50 12.71
CA SER A 38 16.79 3.09 13.46
C SER A 38 16.99 3.38 14.94
N SER A 39 15.92 3.80 15.62
CA SER A 39 15.90 3.96 17.08
C SER A 39 15.45 2.69 17.82
N TRP A 40 14.84 1.74 17.12
CA TRP A 40 14.20 0.56 17.72
C TRP A 40 14.83 -0.76 17.27
N GLN A 41 15.37 -0.81 16.05
CA GLN A 41 15.81 -2.04 15.42
C GLN A 41 17.34 -2.08 15.28
N THR A 42 17.94 -3.18 15.73
CA THR A 42 19.39 -3.42 15.62
C THR A 42 19.77 -4.27 14.41
N HIS A 43 21.07 -4.50 14.21
CA HIS A 43 21.56 -5.44 13.20
C HIS A 43 21.19 -6.91 13.49
N ASN A 44 21.04 -7.26 14.77
CA ASN A 44 20.72 -8.62 15.21
C ASN A 44 19.21 -8.90 15.25
N PRO A 45 18.78 -10.15 14.95
CA PRO A 45 19.59 -11.25 14.39
C PRO A 45 19.97 -11.02 12.92
N VAL A 46 21.17 -11.43 12.51
CA VAL A 46 21.57 -11.38 11.10
C VAL A 46 20.86 -12.51 10.35
N HIS A 47 20.21 -12.17 9.24
CA HIS A 47 19.50 -13.13 8.40
C HIS A 47 20.26 -13.41 7.10
N LYS A 48 19.98 -14.55 6.48
CA LYS A 48 20.40 -14.82 5.10
C LYS A 48 19.32 -14.39 4.14
N SER A 49 19.70 -13.64 3.12
CA SER A 49 18.81 -13.15 2.07
C SER A 49 19.33 -13.59 0.72
N LYS A 50 18.47 -14.23 -0.07
CA LYS A 50 18.82 -14.67 -1.43
C LYS A 50 18.92 -13.45 -2.34
N ARG A 51 20.09 -13.25 -2.93
CA ARG A 51 20.35 -12.19 -3.89
C ARG A 51 20.96 -12.77 -5.16
N ARG A 52 20.63 -12.18 -6.30
CA ARG A 52 21.20 -12.56 -7.58
C ARG A 52 22.52 -11.83 -7.76
N ILE A 53 23.62 -12.56 -7.82
CA ILE A 53 24.97 -12.08 -8.08
C ILE A 53 25.42 -12.80 -9.36
N GLU A 54 25.76 -12.05 -10.41
CA GLU A 54 26.32 -12.61 -11.66
C GLU A 54 25.47 -13.76 -12.23
N GLY A 55 24.15 -13.61 -12.20
CA GLY A 55 23.22 -14.62 -12.69
C GLY A 55 22.87 -15.74 -11.69
N GLN A 56 23.71 -16.01 -10.70
CA GLN A 56 23.48 -17.03 -9.66
C GLN A 56 22.78 -16.46 -8.42
N ARG A 57 21.98 -17.28 -7.73
CA ARG A 57 21.38 -16.92 -6.43
C ARG A 57 22.33 -17.32 -5.31
N ARG A 58 22.87 -16.33 -4.58
CA ARG A 58 23.71 -16.55 -3.40
C ARG A 58 23.04 -16.01 -2.15
N ASP A 59 23.31 -16.66 -1.02
CA ASP A 59 22.85 -16.21 0.29
C ASP A 59 23.80 -15.14 0.81
N ILE A 60 23.27 -13.94 1.05
CA ILE A 60 24.02 -12.81 1.57
C ILE A 60 23.53 -12.51 2.99
N SER A 61 24.45 -12.20 3.90
CA SER A 61 24.11 -11.70 5.24
C SER A 61 23.40 -10.35 5.14
N GLN A 62 22.19 -10.28 5.67
CA GLN A 62 21.34 -9.11 5.73
C GLN A 62 20.99 -8.78 7.20
N PRO A 63 21.33 -7.58 7.69
CA PRO A 63 20.94 -7.12 9.03
C PRO A 63 19.41 -7.07 9.21
N ASN A 64 18.94 -7.35 10.43
CA ASN A 64 17.51 -7.34 10.76
C ASN A 64 16.83 -6.00 10.45
N LEU A 65 17.48 -4.90 10.83
CA LEU A 65 17.19 -3.53 10.41
C LEU A 65 16.76 -3.39 8.95
N ILE A 66 17.54 -3.94 8.02
CA ILE A 66 17.28 -3.82 6.58
C ILE A 66 16.10 -4.69 6.16
N ARG A 67 15.94 -5.84 6.81
CA ARG A 67 14.78 -6.71 6.59
C ARG A 67 13.48 -6.07 7.07
N SER A 68 13.50 -5.48 8.25
CA SER A 68 12.36 -4.76 8.84
C SER A 68 11.95 -3.60 7.92
N TYR A 69 12.92 -2.80 7.47
CA TYR A 69 12.69 -1.74 6.49
C TYR A 69 12.03 -2.26 5.20
N ASN A 70 12.61 -3.29 4.57
CA ASN A 70 12.07 -3.86 3.33
C ASN A 70 10.67 -4.47 3.52
N THR A 71 10.38 -5.02 4.71
CA THR A 71 9.05 -5.57 5.03
C THR A 71 8.02 -4.44 5.20
N GLY A 72 8.41 -3.32 5.80
CA GLY A 72 7.58 -2.12 5.92
C GLY A 72 7.30 -1.45 4.58
N MET A 73 8.29 -1.38 3.69
CA MET A 73 8.14 -0.77 2.36
C MET A 73 7.08 -1.45 1.48
N GLY A 74 6.85 -2.76 1.65
CA GLY A 74 5.84 -3.48 0.86
C GLY A 74 4.41 -2.91 0.97
N GLY A 75 4.10 -2.16 2.03
CA GLY A 75 2.83 -1.43 2.15
C GLY A 75 2.72 -0.25 1.18
N VAL A 76 3.81 0.51 1.03
CA VAL A 76 3.91 1.68 0.14
C VAL A 76 3.90 1.24 -1.32
N ASP A 77 4.70 0.23 -1.68
CA ASP A 77 4.74 -0.32 -3.04
C ASP A 77 3.38 -0.84 -3.51
N LEU A 78 2.62 -1.42 -2.58
CA LEU A 78 1.27 -1.90 -2.87
C LEU A 78 0.33 -0.74 -3.18
N LEU A 79 0.39 0.33 -2.38
CA LEU A 79 -0.40 1.53 -2.61
C LEU A 79 -0.02 2.21 -3.93
N ASP A 80 1.28 2.33 -4.23
CA ASP A 80 1.77 2.93 -5.46
C ASP A 80 1.33 2.14 -6.70
N ARG A 81 1.46 0.80 -6.64
CA ARG A 81 0.94 -0.10 -7.69
C ARG A 81 -0.55 0.11 -7.94
N PHE A 82 -1.36 0.27 -6.90
CA PHE A 82 -2.79 0.53 -7.06
C PHE A 82 -3.10 1.94 -7.54
N SER A 83 -2.29 2.93 -7.16
CA SER A 83 -2.40 4.30 -7.63
C SER A 83 -2.12 4.38 -9.14
N LEU A 84 -1.13 3.63 -9.62
CA LEU A 84 -0.83 3.49 -11.05
C LEU A 84 -1.88 2.69 -11.81
N ALA A 85 -2.30 1.54 -11.27
CA ALA A 85 -3.32 0.67 -11.89
C ALA A 85 -4.70 1.34 -11.98
N CYS A 86 -4.92 2.40 -11.20
CA CYS A 86 -6.19 3.08 -11.14
C CYS A 86 -6.06 4.59 -11.32
N ARG A 87 -5.11 5.02 -12.16
CA ARG A 87 -5.15 6.37 -12.72
C ARG A 87 -6.46 6.55 -13.48
N PRO A 88 -7.37 7.43 -13.03
CA PRO A 88 -8.56 7.72 -13.79
C PRO A 88 -8.14 8.31 -15.14
N SER A 89 -8.61 7.73 -16.24
CA SER A 89 -8.50 8.33 -17.59
C SER A 89 -9.29 9.66 -17.67
N ILE A 90 -10.13 9.94 -16.67
CA ILE A 90 -10.88 11.17 -16.54
C ILE A 90 -9.92 12.30 -16.18
N ARG A 91 -9.46 13.01 -17.20
CA ARG A 91 -8.71 14.26 -17.07
C ARG A 91 -9.63 15.35 -16.55
N GLY A 92 -9.84 15.37 -15.23
CA GLY A 92 -10.57 16.44 -14.58
C GLY A 92 -9.83 17.77 -14.77
N LYS A 93 -10.54 18.83 -15.18
CA LYS A 93 -9.98 20.20 -15.30
C LYS A 93 -9.50 20.76 -13.96
N LYS A 94 -9.90 20.16 -12.84
CA LYS A 94 -9.67 20.64 -11.47
C LYS A 94 -8.72 19.70 -10.74
N TRP A 95 -7.67 20.27 -10.14
CA TRP A 95 -6.58 19.53 -9.48
C TRP A 95 -7.05 18.59 -8.36
N TYR A 96 -8.13 18.95 -7.63
CA TYR A 96 -8.64 18.14 -6.53
C TYR A 96 -9.27 16.82 -6.97
N TRP A 97 -9.63 16.67 -8.25
CA TRP A 97 -10.22 15.42 -8.75
C TRP A 97 -9.25 14.25 -8.64
N SER A 98 -7.96 14.52 -8.87
CA SER A 98 -6.89 13.54 -8.66
C SER A 98 -6.85 13.07 -7.21
N LEU A 99 -6.96 13.99 -6.25
CA LEU A 99 -6.97 13.67 -4.83
C LEU A 99 -8.20 12.84 -4.43
N PHE A 100 -9.39 13.24 -4.88
CA PHE A 100 -10.64 12.51 -4.61
C PHE A 100 -10.57 11.06 -5.10
N MET A 101 -10.10 10.86 -6.33
CA MET A 101 -9.95 9.52 -6.91
C MET A 101 -8.92 8.68 -6.17
N ASN A 102 -7.81 9.29 -5.73
CA ASN A 102 -6.83 8.61 -4.88
C ASN A 102 -7.43 8.14 -3.56
N VAL A 103 -8.25 8.96 -2.89
CA VAL A 103 -8.95 8.58 -1.65
C VAL A 103 -9.87 7.39 -1.88
N LEU A 104 -10.67 7.39 -2.95
CA LEU A 104 -11.54 6.26 -3.29
C LEU A 104 -10.73 4.97 -3.56
N ASN A 105 -9.61 5.10 -4.26
CA ASN A 105 -8.72 3.97 -4.52
C ASN A 105 -8.11 3.40 -3.23
N VAL A 106 -7.63 4.26 -2.33
CA VAL A 106 -7.14 3.85 -1.00
C VAL A 106 -8.23 3.13 -0.21
N ALA A 107 -9.45 3.68 -0.19
CA ALA A 107 -10.59 3.08 0.51
C ALA A 107 -10.94 1.69 -0.06
N ALA A 108 -10.95 1.52 -1.39
CA ALA A 108 -11.19 0.23 -2.03
C ALA A 108 -10.11 -0.81 -1.67
N VAL A 109 -8.84 -0.42 -1.63
CA VAL A 109 -7.73 -1.30 -1.24
C VAL A 109 -7.83 -1.69 0.25
N ALA A 110 -8.18 -0.74 1.11
CA ALA A 110 -8.40 -0.99 2.53
C ALA A 110 -9.57 -1.97 2.75
N ALA A 111 -10.70 -1.74 2.10
CA ALA A 111 -11.87 -2.62 2.14
C ALA A 111 -11.52 -4.04 1.64
N TRP A 112 -10.77 -4.15 0.54
CA TRP A 112 -10.29 -5.43 0.02
C TRP A 112 -9.38 -6.15 1.03
N ARG A 113 -8.44 -5.45 1.68
CA ARG A 113 -7.59 -6.05 2.72
C ARG A 113 -8.41 -6.57 3.89
N ILE A 114 -9.40 -5.81 4.35
CA ILE A 114 -10.33 -6.22 5.41
C ILE A 114 -11.11 -7.46 4.98
N HIS A 115 -11.63 -7.47 3.75
CA HIS A 115 -12.35 -8.61 3.19
C HIS A 115 -11.49 -9.87 3.11
N CYS A 116 -10.25 -9.76 2.64
CA CYS A 116 -9.30 -10.87 2.59
C CYS A 116 -8.95 -11.41 3.99
N LYS A 117 -8.78 -10.53 4.98
CA LYS A 117 -8.56 -10.93 6.38
C LYS A 117 -9.79 -11.63 6.97
N ALA A 118 -10.99 -11.11 6.72
CA ALA A 118 -12.23 -11.64 7.26
C ALA A 118 -12.63 -12.99 6.63
N LYS A 119 -12.52 -13.12 5.30
CA LYS A 119 -12.98 -14.32 4.58
C LYS A 119 -11.91 -15.41 4.41
N ARG A 120 -10.66 -15.18 4.86
CA ARG A 120 -9.48 -16.07 4.66
C ARG A 120 -9.26 -16.57 3.22
N LYS A 121 -9.94 -15.97 2.23
CA LYS A 121 -9.82 -16.28 0.80
C LYS A 121 -9.15 -15.10 0.11
N SER A 122 -8.08 -15.38 -0.61
CA SER A 122 -7.36 -14.39 -1.41
C SER A 122 -8.13 -14.12 -2.71
N LEU A 123 -9.13 -13.23 -2.65
CA LEU A 123 -9.74 -12.71 -3.87
C LEU A 123 -8.76 -11.76 -4.55
N ARG A 124 -8.62 -11.86 -5.87
CA ARG A 124 -7.84 -10.89 -6.65
C ARG A 124 -8.51 -9.52 -6.54
N HIS A 125 -7.73 -8.46 -6.32
CA HIS A 125 -8.27 -7.10 -6.12
C HIS A 125 -9.27 -6.65 -7.21
N LEU A 126 -9.03 -7.03 -8.46
CA LEU A 126 -9.94 -6.75 -9.57
C LEU A 126 -11.32 -7.41 -9.41
N GLU A 127 -11.37 -8.66 -8.94
CA GLU A 127 -12.63 -9.37 -8.74
C GLU A 127 -13.44 -8.74 -7.60
N PHE A 128 -12.75 -8.34 -6.52
CA PHE A 128 -13.38 -7.61 -5.42
C PHE A 128 -14.00 -6.29 -5.90
N ARG A 129 -13.26 -5.51 -6.71
CA ARG A 129 -13.82 -4.27 -7.28
C ARG A 129 -15.00 -4.54 -8.20
N ARG A 130 -14.95 -5.60 -9.00
CA ARG A 130 -16.08 -6.00 -9.87
C ARG A 130 -17.31 -6.31 -9.03
N GLN A 131 -17.16 -7.08 -7.94
CA GLN A 131 -18.28 -7.40 -7.04
C GLN A 131 -18.86 -6.14 -6.39
N VAL A 132 -18.01 -5.23 -5.89
CA VAL A 132 -18.46 -3.95 -5.31
C VAL A 132 -19.23 -3.13 -6.35
N LEU A 133 -18.70 -3.02 -7.57
CA LEU A 133 -19.35 -2.28 -8.66
C LEU A 133 -20.70 -2.91 -9.02
N LEU A 134 -20.78 -4.23 -9.13
CA LEU A 134 -22.03 -4.95 -9.42
C LEU A 134 -23.07 -4.73 -8.32
N CYS A 135 -22.68 -4.76 -7.06
CA CYS A 135 -23.59 -4.47 -5.94
C CYS A 135 -24.10 -3.03 -5.97
N LEU A 136 -23.23 -2.05 -6.26
CA LEU A 136 -23.64 -0.64 -6.38
C LEU A 136 -24.64 -0.44 -7.53
N LEU A 137 -24.34 -1.00 -8.71
CA LEU A 137 -25.24 -0.93 -9.88
C LEU A 137 -26.58 -1.65 -9.69
N GLN A 138 -26.62 -2.70 -8.87
CA GLN A 138 -27.87 -3.38 -8.51
C GLN A 138 -28.68 -2.59 -7.49
N GLY A 139 -28.03 -1.92 -6.53
CA GLY A 139 -28.67 -1.02 -5.58
C GLY A 139 -29.33 0.18 -6.25
N ASP A 140 -28.66 0.79 -7.23
CA ASP A 140 -29.21 1.92 -8.00
C ASP A 140 -30.47 1.53 -8.79
N ARG A 141 -30.51 0.31 -9.37
CA ARG A 141 -31.73 -0.20 -10.03
C ARG A 141 -32.89 -0.44 -9.07
N GLN A 142 -32.62 -0.83 -7.82
CA GLN A 142 -33.66 -0.95 -6.80
C GLN A 142 -34.16 0.42 -6.32
N GLU A 143 -33.26 1.40 -6.17
CA GLU A 143 -33.61 2.80 -5.86
C GLU A 143 -34.44 3.46 -6.96
N GLU A 144 -34.07 3.28 -8.23
CA GLU A 144 -34.85 3.75 -9.40
C GLU A 144 -36.22 3.08 -9.44
N GLY A 145 -36.30 1.77 -9.25
CA GLY A 145 -37.58 1.06 -9.13
C GLY A 145 -38.43 1.55 -7.95
N ARG A 146 -37.81 2.02 -6.86
CA ARG A 146 -38.51 2.56 -5.68
C ARG A 146 -38.92 4.03 -5.86
N ARG A 147 -38.15 4.83 -6.61
CA ARG A 147 -38.51 6.21 -7.00
C ARG A 147 -39.63 6.23 -8.05
N VAL A 148 -39.58 5.34 -9.04
CA VAL A 148 -40.64 5.18 -10.06
C VAL A 148 -41.96 4.71 -9.42
N ARG A 149 -41.88 3.97 -8.30
CA ARG A 149 -43.06 3.53 -7.52
C ARG A 149 -43.64 4.59 -6.57
N ARG A 150 -43.02 5.77 -6.41
CA ARG A 150 -43.68 6.88 -5.72
C ARG A 150 -44.64 7.56 -6.70
N PRO A 151 -45.96 7.51 -6.48
CA PRO A 151 -46.89 8.18 -7.38
C PRO A 151 -46.67 9.69 -7.30
N ALA A 152 -46.44 10.32 -8.46
CA ALA A 152 -46.47 11.76 -8.61
C ALA A 152 -47.94 12.20 -8.53
N GLY A 153 -48.44 12.48 -7.33
CA GLY A 153 -49.80 12.96 -7.16
C GLY A 153 -50.33 12.83 -5.75
N GLN A 154 -49.98 13.79 -4.90
CA GLN A 154 -50.89 14.24 -3.84
C GLN A 154 -50.54 15.68 -3.46
N LEU A 155 -51.01 16.62 -4.28
CA LEU A 155 -51.26 17.98 -3.85
C LEU A 155 -52.65 17.96 -3.20
N SER A 156 -52.75 17.63 -1.91
CA SER A 156 -54.03 17.68 -1.19
C SER A 156 -54.07 18.93 -0.31
N HIS A 157 -54.79 19.93 -0.83
CA HIS A 157 -55.64 20.91 -0.14
C HIS A 157 -55.29 21.28 1.31
N LEU A 158 -54.86 22.53 1.50
CA LEU A 158 -54.94 23.23 2.79
C LEU A 158 -56.42 23.48 3.16
N PRO A 159 -56.86 23.18 4.40
CA PRO A 159 -58.21 23.49 4.82
C PRO A 159 -58.34 25.00 5.09
N SER A 160 -59.37 25.61 4.51
CA SER A 160 -59.84 26.95 4.82
C SER A 160 -60.38 26.98 6.25
N PHE A 161 -59.80 27.81 7.11
CA PHE A 161 -60.37 28.11 8.42
C PHE A 161 -61.52 29.10 8.26
N SER A 162 -62.68 28.73 8.81
CA SER A 162 -63.82 29.62 9.08
C SER A 162 -63.62 30.28 10.45
#